data_AF-A0A2V9PRQ3-F1
#
_entry.id   AF-A0A2V9PRQ3-F1
#
_cell.length_a   1.000
_cell.length_b   1.000
_cell.length_c   1.000
_cell.angle_alpha   90.00
_cell.angle_beta   90.00
_cell.angle_gamma   90.00
#
_symmetry.space_group_name_H-M   'P 1'
#
loop_
_entity.id
_entity.type
_entity.pdbx_description
1 polymer ?
#
loop_
_entity_poly.entity_id
_entity_poly.type
_entity_poly.pdbx_seq_one_letter_code
_entity_poly.pdbx_strand_id
1 'polypeptide(L)'
;MGAQIEGTPGTRKECEMRHARVIWSIFFSLVVTPVVCHGQASVILSPTSLTFAGQLPLLAQPPTHNRRHGTTHATSLAADDCSLQFQGSARKSVKLRTKDSGKDYKKVSNGDAISVSDWLKMTCSLDGDVPSQIPATKAMPGIATKTVTLDGFLVAAKFEATADHDIHAEIAESPKWETPHVVVEVPPGPAYCDARKKVWSLVKAELPANSTSAIHVMETPPKVRITGYVFLDSAHGSTKFCKTSGGRGIHHNGTQQVIGLWEVHPVPTSAN
;
A
#
# COMPACT_ATOMS: atom_id res chain seq x y z
N MET A 1 -20.54 63.95 24.33
CA MET A 1 -21.59 63.00 24.77
C MET A 1 -21.11 61.63 24.33
N GLY A 2 -20.38 60.88 25.18
CA GLY A 2 -20.93 59.84 26.07
C GLY A 2 -21.21 58.56 25.24
N ALA A 3 -20.61 57.39 25.43
CA ALA A 3 -20.23 56.72 26.68
C ALA A 3 -19.10 55.68 26.48
N GLN A 4 -18.42 55.36 27.58
CA GLN A 4 -17.56 54.18 27.78
C GLN A 4 -18.39 52.90 27.95
N ILE A 5 -17.86 51.75 27.54
CA ILE A 5 -18.06 50.45 28.21
C ILE A 5 -16.72 49.69 28.22
N GLU A 6 -16.28 49.33 29.43
CA GLU A 6 -15.16 48.45 29.77
C GLU A 6 -15.52 46.97 29.58
N GLY A 7 -14.50 46.13 29.34
CA GLY A 7 -14.67 44.67 29.26
C GLY A 7 -13.34 43.91 29.22
N THR A 8 -12.73 43.78 30.40
CA THR A 8 -11.84 42.73 30.95
C THR A 8 -11.03 41.79 30.03
N PRO A 9 -9.70 41.65 30.23
CA PRO A 9 -8.87 40.67 29.53
C PRO A 9 -8.92 39.29 30.21
N GLY A 10 -9.31 38.27 29.44
CA GLY A 10 -9.27 36.88 29.87
C GLY A 10 -7.87 36.29 29.78
N THR A 11 -7.31 35.93 30.93
CA THR A 11 -6.06 35.17 31.07
C THR A 11 -6.17 33.77 30.45
N ARG A 12 -5.40 33.51 29.39
CA ARG A 12 -5.23 32.17 28.82
C ARG A 12 -4.23 31.40 29.68
N LYS A 13 -4.69 30.36 30.38
CA LYS A 13 -3.82 29.41 31.10
C LYS A 13 -2.95 28.67 30.08
N GLU A 14 -1.64 28.89 30.16
CA GLU A 14 -0.64 28.05 29.51
C GLU A 14 -0.71 26.65 30.11
N CYS A 15 -0.94 25.64 29.27
CA CYS A 15 -0.82 24.25 29.65
C CYS A 15 0.66 23.87 29.55
N GLU A 16 1.32 23.85 30.70
CA GLU A 16 2.72 23.46 30.87
C GLU A 16 2.88 21.98 30.47
N MET A 17 3.41 21.72 29.26
CA MET A 17 3.80 20.37 28.86
C MET A 17 5.10 19.98 29.56
N ARG A 18 4.97 19.23 30.65
CA ARG A 18 6.09 18.55 31.30
C ARG A 18 6.64 17.48 30.37
N HIS A 19 7.84 17.71 29.86
CA HIS A 19 8.63 16.70 29.14
C HIS A 19 9.10 15.63 30.13
N ALA A 20 8.44 14.47 30.15
CA ALA A 20 8.99 13.28 30.77
C ALA A 20 10.11 12.73 29.86
N ARG A 21 11.36 13.03 30.20
CA ARG A 21 12.54 12.37 29.60
C ARG A 21 12.61 10.95 30.15
N VAL A 22 12.18 9.97 29.35
CA VAL A 22 12.51 8.56 29.61
C VAL A 22 13.93 8.33 29.11
N ILE A 23 14.89 8.33 30.05
CA ILE A 23 16.26 7.92 29.80
C ILE A 23 16.26 6.39 29.78
N TRP A 24 16.35 5.79 28.60
CA TRP A 24 16.71 4.39 28.46
C TRP A 24 18.21 4.25 28.68
N SER A 25 18.61 3.92 29.91
CA SER A 25 19.96 3.43 30.18
C SER A 25 20.05 1.98 29.69
N ILE A 26 20.54 1.77 28.47
CA ILE A 26 20.96 0.45 28.02
C ILE A 26 22.31 0.17 28.66
N PHE A 27 22.32 -0.68 29.70
CA PHE A 27 23.56 -1.24 30.24
C PHE A 27 24.03 -2.36 29.30
N PHE A 28 25.01 -2.07 28.45
CA PHE A 28 25.84 -3.11 27.85
C PHE A 28 26.88 -3.53 28.89
N SER A 29 26.59 -4.60 29.62
CA SER A 29 27.63 -5.31 30.39
C SER A 29 28.52 -6.07 29.41
N LEU A 30 29.60 -5.41 28.97
CA LEU A 30 30.69 -6.06 28.26
C LEU A 30 31.61 -6.72 29.30
N VAL A 31 31.51 -8.03 29.47
CA VAL A 31 32.51 -8.79 30.23
C VAL A 31 33.67 -9.08 29.29
N VAL A 32 34.73 -8.28 29.38
CA VAL A 32 36.01 -8.54 28.70
C VAL A 32 36.87 -9.36 29.65
N THR A 33 37.13 -10.62 29.31
CA THR A 33 38.19 -11.41 29.95
C THR A 33 39.44 -11.32 29.07
N PRO A 34 40.55 -10.75 29.55
CA PRO A 34 41.81 -10.79 28.79
C PRO A 34 42.41 -12.19 28.90
N VAL A 35 42.72 -12.79 27.74
CA VAL A 35 43.63 -13.93 27.66
C VAL A 35 44.89 -13.44 26.97
N VAL A 36 46.00 -13.40 27.70
CA VAL A 36 47.32 -13.05 27.16
C VAL A 36 48.06 -14.35 26.86
N CYS A 37 48.22 -14.66 25.57
CA CYS A 37 49.20 -15.62 25.09
C CYS A 37 49.79 -15.11 23.78
N HIS A 38 51.07 -14.78 23.80
CA HIS A 38 51.98 -14.60 22.64
C HIS A 38 51.36 -14.12 21.31
N GLY A 39 51.15 -12.81 21.19
CA GLY A 39 51.48 -12.10 19.95
C GLY A 39 50.42 -11.88 18.86
N GLN A 40 49.21 -12.43 18.91
CA GLN A 40 48.12 -12.07 17.98
C GLN A 40 46.73 -12.25 18.62
N ALA A 41 45.81 -11.31 18.37
CA ALA A 41 44.44 -11.36 18.86
C ALA A 41 43.45 -11.59 17.70
N SER A 42 42.56 -12.58 17.87
CA SER A 42 41.45 -12.87 16.96
C SER A 42 40.16 -13.04 17.77
N VAL A 43 39.05 -12.48 17.29
CA VAL A 43 37.72 -12.54 17.93
C VAL A 43 36.86 -13.59 17.24
N ILE A 44 36.36 -14.56 18.00
CA ILE A 44 35.36 -15.54 17.54
C ILE A 44 34.05 -15.22 18.27
N LEU A 45 32.98 -15.00 17.51
CA LEU A 45 31.61 -14.85 18.01
C LEU A 45 30.85 -16.15 17.77
N SER A 46 30.24 -16.70 18.81
CA SER A 46 29.30 -17.83 18.70
C SER A 46 28.06 -17.53 19.55
N PRO A 47 26.82 -17.80 19.06
CA PRO A 47 25.60 -17.48 19.78
C PRO A 47 25.18 -18.63 20.71
N THR A 48 25.01 -18.34 22.00
CA THR A 48 24.39 -19.28 22.93
C THR A 48 22.99 -18.82 23.31
N SER A 49 22.06 -19.77 23.19
CA SER A 49 20.63 -19.71 23.47
C SER A 49 20.26 -19.25 24.89
N LEU A 50 19.10 -18.60 25.00
CA LEU A 50 18.44 -18.25 26.26
C LEU A 50 17.27 -19.21 26.52
N THR A 51 17.34 -19.94 27.63
CA THR A 51 16.26 -20.75 28.18
C THR A 51 15.54 -19.93 29.27
N PHE A 52 14.21 -19.82 29.20
CA PHE A 52 13.41 -19.21 30.27
C PHE A 52 12.71 -20.31 31.07
N ALA A 53 12.95 -20.33 32.38
CA ALA A 53 12.17 -21.07 33.36
C ALA A 53 11.65 -20.09 34.41
N GLY A 54 10.33 -20.08 34.60
CA GLY A 54 9.68 -19.26 35.62
C GLY A 54 8.21 -19.63 35.70
N GLN A 55 7.81 -20.22 36.83
CA GLN A 55 6.46 -20.71 37.11
C GLN A 55 5.99 -20.08 38.42
N LEU A 56 4.71 -19.65 38.45
CA LEU A 56 3.74 -19.50 39.56
C LEU A 56 2.87 -18.25 39.39
N PRO A 57 1.65 -18.15 39.97
CA PRO A 57 0.72 -19.19 40.43
C PRO A 57 -0.69 -19.09 39.80
N LEU A 58 -1.47 -20.16 39.99
CA LEU A 58 -2.89 -20.29 39.64
C LEU A 58 -3.76 -19.22 40.33
N LEU A 59 -4.64 -18.59 39.56
CA LEU A 59 -5.89 -18.00 40.04
C LEU A 59 -7.06 -18.63 39.27
N ALA A 60 -8.09 -19.01 40.03
CA ALA A 60 -9.23 -19.82 39.61
C ALA A 60 -10.07 -19.18 38.48
N GLN A 61 -10.48 -20.00 37.51
CA GLN A 61 -11.46 -19.62 36.48
C GLN A 61 -12.89 -20.05 36.90
N PRO A 62 -13.92 -19.21 36.65
CA PRO A 62 -15.33 -19.59 36.77
C PRO A 62 -15.79 -20.45 35.57
N PRO A 63 -16.96 -21.11 35.66
CA PRO A 63 -17.27 -22.32 34.89
C PRO A 63 -17.47 -22.08 33.39
N THR A 64 -16.97 -23.06 32.65
CA THR A 64 -17.01 -23.21 31.19
C THR A 64 -18.45 -23.24 30.65
N HIS A 65 -18.84 -22.19 29.94
CA HIS A 65 -19.87 -22.33 28.90
C HIS A 65 -19.23 -22.92 27.66
N ASN A 66 -19.65 -24.14 27.34
CA ASN A 66 -19.24 -24.93 26.20
C ASN A 66 -19.74 -24.29 24.89
N ARG A 67 -19.07 -23.22 24.44
CA ARG A 67 -19.24 -22.68 23.10
C ARG A 67 -18.23 -23.40 22.24
N ARG A 68 -18.69 -24.34 21.41
CA ARG A 68 -17.90 -24.87 20.30
C ARG A 68 -17.46 -23.69 19.44
N HIS A 69 -16.27 -23.17 19.71
CA HIS A 69 -15.51 -22.44 18.73
C HIS A 69 -15.17 -23.45 17.65
N GLY A 70 -16.00 -23.48 16.60
CA GLY A 70 -15.49 -23.87 15.31
C GLY A 70 -14.34 -22.91 15.05
N THR A 71 -13.12 -23.41 15.16
CA THR A 71 -11.96 -22.86 14.46
C THR A 71 -12.27 -23.00 12.97
N THR A 72 -13.06 -22.07 12.45
CA THR A 72 -12.96 -21.74 11.03
C THR A 72 -11.52 -21.28 10.86
N HIS A 73 -10.67 -22.17 10.35
CA HIS A 73 -9.46 -21.78 9.69
C HIS A 73 -9.86 -20.67 8.71
N ALA A 74 -9.55 -19.42 9.04
CA ALA A 74 -9.57 -18.37 8.04
C ALA A 74 -8.57 -18.83 6.99
N THR A 75 -9.06 -19.38 5.89
CA THR A 75 -8.26 -19.76 4.74
C THR A 75 -7.46 -18.53 4.38
N SER A 76 -6.13 -18.61 4.46
CA SER A 76 -5.27 -17.52 4.01
C SER A 76 -5.57 -17.32 2.53
N LEU A 77 -6.27 -16.23 2.20
CA LEU A 77 -6.61 -15.92 0.82
C LEU A 77 -5.30 -15.72 0.05
N ALA A 78 -5.16 -16.42 -1.08
CA ALA A 78 -4.03 -16.22 -1.96
C ALA A 78 -4.30 -15.03 -2.88
N ALA A 79 -3.34 -14.13 -3.04
CA ALA A 79 -3.54 -12.95 -3.89
C ALA A 79 -3.82 -13.33 -5.36
N ASP A 80 -3.31 -14.46 -5.84
CA ASP A 80 -3.56 -14.98 -7.18
C ASP A 80 -4.74 -15.96 -7.27
N ASP A 81 -5.58 -16.06 -6.24
CA ASP A 81 -6.86 -16.76 -6.29
C ASP A 81 -7.85 -16.00 -7.19
N CYS A 82 -8.21 -16.61 -8.30
CA CYS A 82 -9.09 -16.03 -9.32
C CYS A 82 -10.58 -16.19 -9.00
N SER A 83 -10.92 -16.92 -7.93
CA SER A 83 -12.29 -17.05 -7.43
C SER A 83 -12.72 -15.89 -6.52
N LEU A 84 -11.76 -15.07 -6.08
CA LEU A 84 -11.99 -13.91 -5.24
C LEU A 84 -13.02 -12.97 -5.88
N GLN A 85 -13.90 -12.45 -5.04
CA GLN A 85 -14.92 -11.48 -5.44
C GLN A 85 -14.56 -10.10 -4.87
N PHE A 86 -14.90 -9.05 -5.62
CA PHE A 86 -14.71 -7.67 -5.19
C PHE A 86 -15.68 -7.29 -4.06
N GLN A 87 -15.12 -6.96 -2.89
CA GLN A 87 -15.91 -6.59 -1.70
C GLN A 87 -16.10 -5.07 -1.51
N GLY A 88 -15.42 -4.24 -2.29
CA GLY A 88 -15.57 -2.79 -2.22
C GLY A 88 -16.91 -2.28 -2.79
N SER A 89 -17.24 -1.03 -2.45
CA SER A 89 -18.41 -0.32 -2.99
C SER A 89 -18.04 0.92 -3.81
N ALA A 90 -16.93 1.57 -3.48
CA ALA A 90 -16.47 2.79 -4.14
C ALA A 90 -16.23 2.56 -5.63
N ARG A 91 -17.01 3.25 -6.46
CA ARG A 91 -16.95 3.22 -7.92
C ARG A 91 -16.79 1.83 -8.55
N LYS A 92 -17.43 0.80 -7.96
CA LYS A 92 -17.28 -0.62 -8.32
C LYS A 92 -17.41 -0.88 -9.83
N SER A 93 -18.42 -0.32 -10.50
CA SER A 93 -18.61 -0.55 -11.94
C SER A 93 -17.54 0.10 -12.81
N VAL A 94 -16.88 1.15 -12.31
CA VAL A 94 -15.75 1.80 -12.98
C VAL A 94 -14.47 1.00 -12.71
N LYS A 95 -14.28 0.51 -11.49
CA LYS A 95 -13.15 -0.34 -11.13
C LYS A 95 -13.15 -1.66 -11.89
N LEU A 96 -14.33 -2.27 -12.06
CA LEU A 96 -14.52 -3.56 -12.72
C LEU A 96 -14.92 -3.44 -14.22
N ARG A 97 -14.50 -2.38 -14.91
CA ARG A 97 -14.81 -2.19 -16.35
C ARG A 97 -14.34 -3.38 -17.18
N THR A 98 -15.20 -3.86 -18.07
CA THR A 98 -14.87 -4.92 -19.02
C THR A 98 -14.08 -4.38 -20.21
N LYS A 99 -13.47 -5.28 -20.99
CA LYS A 99 -12.85 -4.95 -22.28
C LYS A 99 -13.84 -4.25 -23.21
N ASP A 100 -15.08 -4.73 -23.28
CA ASP A 100 -16.12 -4.18 -24.13
C ASP A 100 -16.54 -2.77 -23.72
N SER A 101 -16.62 -2.49 -22.41
CA SER A 101 -16.94 -1.15 -21.92
C SER A 101 -15.88 -0.10 -22.26
N GLY A 102 -14.65 -0.54 -22.52
CA GLY A 102 -13.50 0.30 -22.88
C GLY A 102 -13.10 0.23 -24.35
N LYS A 103 -13.85 -0.47 -25.21
CA LYS A 103 -13.46 -0.70 -26.62
C LYS A 103 -13.24 0.59 -27.42
N ASP A 104 -14.01 1.63 -27.09
CA ASP A 104 -13.98 2.94 -27.76
C ASP A 104 -13.17 3.99 -26.96
N TYR A 105 -12.46 3.58 -25.91
CA TYR A 105 -11.67 4.52 -25.12
C TYR A 105 -10.48 5.05 -25.90
N LYS A 106 -10.20 6.34 -25.70
CA LYS A 106 -9.06 6.99 -26.35
C LYS A 106 -7.76 6.36 -25.83
N LYS A 107 -6.94 5.84 -26.74
CA LYS A 107 -5.59 5.38 -26.41
C LYS A 107 -4.69 6.60 -26.19
N VAL A 108 -4.09 6.68 -25.01
CA VAL A 108 -3.03 7.65 -24.72
C VAL A 108 -1.83 7.34 -25.61
N SER A 109 -1.18 8.37 -26.14
CA SER A 109 -0.04 8.24 -27.07
C SER A 109 -0.29 7.25 -28.22
N ASN A 110 -1.51 7.22 -28.77
CA ASN A 110 -1.94 6.26 -29.81
C ASN A 110 -1.80 4.77 -29.43
N GLY A 111 -1.61 4.47 -28.14
CA GLY A 111 -1.39 3.11 -27.62
C GLY A 111 0.07 2.77 -27.36
N ASP A 112 1.00 3.67 -27.68
CA ASP A 112 2.41 3.50 -27.31
C ASP A 112 2.58 3.58 -25.79
N ALA A 113 3.58 2.87 -25.29
CA ALA A 113 3.93 2.93 -23.87
C ALA A 113 4.47 4.32 -23.51
N ILE A 114 3.98 4.86 -22.39
CA ILE A 114 4.50 6.09 -21.79
C ILE A 114 5.29 5.77 -20.52
N SER A 115 6.18 6.68 -20.15
CA SER A 115 6.93 6.63 -18.89
C SER A 115 6.03 6.94 -17.68
N VAL A 116 6.48 6.58 -16.47
CA VAL A 116 5.82 7.01 -15.22
C VAL A 116 5.86 8.53 -15.10
N SER A 117 6.94 9.17 -15.52
CA SER A 117 7.05 10.63 -15.52
C SER A 117 5.99 11.30 -16.42
N ASP A 118 5.71 10.72 -17.59
CA ASP A 118 4.71 11.26 -18.52
C ASP A 118 3.29 10.96 -18.06
N TRP A 119 3.07 9.82 -17.38
CA TRP A 119 1.82 9.56 -16.67
C TRP A 119 1.52 10.64 -15.63
N LEU A 120 2.48 10.98 -14.78
CA LEU A 120 2.29 11.97 -13.72
C LEU A 120 2.03 13.38 -14.29
N LYS A 121 2.70 13.75 -15.38
CA LYS A 121 2.41 15.01 -16.10
C LYS A 121 1.01 14.99 -16.70
N MET A 122 0.64 13.89 -17.36
CA MET A 122 -0.67 13.75 -18.00
C MET A 122 -1.79 13.85 -16.98
N THR A 123 -1.70 13.13 -15.87
CA THR A 123 -2.77 13.12 -14.85
C THR A 123 -2.97 14.49 -14.20
N CYS A 124 -1.91 15.28 -14.03
CA CYS A 124 -2.06 16.67 -13.60
C CYS A 124 -2.84 17.55 -14.57
N SER A 125 -2.80 17.25 -15.88
CA SER A 125 -3.65 17.98 -16.84
C SER A 125 -5.12 17.59 -16.74
N LEU A 126 -5.44 16.43 -16.14
CA LEU A 126 -6.81 15.95 -15.96
C LEU A 126 -7.51 16.53 -14.73
N ASP A 127 -6.76 16.92 -13.69
CA ASP A 127 -7.32 17.44 -12.42
C ASP A 127 -8.34 18.57 -12.64
N GLY A 128 -8.05 19.49 -13.57
CA GLY A 128 -8.91 20.64 -13.87
C GLY A 128 -10.24 20.27 -14.54
N ASP A 129 -10.31 19.09 -15.16
CA ASP A 129 -11.52 18.60 -15.83
C ASP A 129 -12.40 17.75 -14.89
N VAL A 130 -11.90 17.37 -13.71
CA VAL A 130 -12.66 16.53 -12.77
C VAL A 130 -13.89 17.30 -12.26
N PRO A 131 -15.11 16.78 -12.46
CA PRO A 131 -16.32 17.44 -11.97
C PRO A 131 -16.36 17.45 -10.44
N SER A 132 -17.00 18.46 -9.87
CA SER A 132 -17.23 18.56 -8.42
C SER A 132 -17.99 17.36 -7.85
N GLN A 133 -18.86 16.75 -8.65
CA GLN A 133 -19.52 15.49 -8.35
C GLN A 133 -19.01 14.38 -9.28
N ILE A 134 -18.17 13.51 -8.73
CA ILE A 134 -17.60 12.38 -9.47
C ILE A 134 -18.67 11.29 -9.64
N PRO A 135 -18.96 10.85 -10.88
CA PRO A 135 -19.93 9.79 -11.11
C PRO A 135 -19.53 8.47 -10.43
N ALA A 136 -20.43 7.96 -9.58
CA ALA A 136 -20.20 6.71 -8.86
C ALA A 136 -20.17 5.49 -9.79
N THR A 137 -20.96 5.48 -10.87
CA THR A 137 -21.16 4.27 -11.66
C THR A 137 -20.58 4.30 -13.07
N LYS A 138 -20.05 5.44 -13.51
CA LYS A 138 -19.56 5.63 -14.89
C LYS A 138 -18.15 6.22 -14.90
N ALA A 139 -17.37 5.82 -15.90
CA ALA A 139 -16.13 6.51 -16.23
C ALA A 139 -16.45 7.96 -16.64
N MET A 140 -15.62 8.90 -16.21
CA MET A 140 -15.75 10.30 -16.58
C MET A 140 -15.37 10.48 -18.05
N PRO A 141 -16.27 10.92 -18.93
CA PRO A 141 -15.99 11.11 -20.35
C PRO A 141 -14.81 12.06 -20.57
N GLY A 142 -13.91 11.72 -21.50
CA GLY A 142 -12.75 12.54 -21.81
C GLY A 142 -11.60 12.45 -20.79
N ILE A 143 -11.86 11.93 -19.59
CA ILE A 143 -10.92 11.87 -18.46
C ILE A 143 -10.53 10.42 -18.15
N ALA A 144 -11.50 9.63 -17.67
CA ALA A 144 -11.34 8.21 -17.32
C ALA A 144 -11.83 7.26 -18.42
N THR A 145 -12.25 7.78 -19.58
CA THR A 145 -12.50 7.02 -20.82
C THR A 145 -11.25 6.98 -21.69
N LYS A 146 -10.13 6.59 -21.07
CA LYS A 146 -8.81 6.48 -21.70
C LYS A 146 -8.17 5.14 -21.35
N THR A 147 -7.41 4.61 -22.30
CA THR A 147 -6.53 3.47 -22.08
C THR A 147 -5.09 3.93 -22.19
N VAL A 148 -4.25 3.54 -21.24
CA VAL A 148 -2.82 3.86 -21.20
C VAL A 148 -2.02 2.57 -21.20
N THR A 149 -0.83 2.61 -21.81
CA THR A 149 0.21 1.60 -21.62
C THR A 149 1.37 2.26 -20.87
N LEU A 150 1.73 1.72 -19.71
CA LEU A 150 2.75 2.25 -18.82
C LEU A 150 3.97 1.32 -18.83
N ASP A 151 5.15 1.88 -19.08
CA ASP A 151 6.43 1.21 -18.87
C ASP A 151 7.05 1.70 -17.55
N GLY A 152 7.59 0.76 -16.76
CA GLY A 152 8.25 1.08 -15.50
C GLY A 152 8.82 -0.16 -14.81
N PHE A 153 9.04 -0.05 -13.51
CA PHE A 153 9.54 -1.12 -12.66
C PHE A 153 8.53 -1.42 -11.55
N LEU A 154 8.21 -2.69 -11.33
CA LEU A 154 7.42 -3.10 -10.17
C LEU A 154 8.33 -2.98 -8.94
N VAL A 155 8.06 -2.01 -8.07
CA VAL A 155 8.91 -1.72 -6.89
C VAL A 155 8.30 -2.23 -5.60
N ALA A 156 6.97 -2.40 -5.55
CA ALA A 156 6.31 -3.07 -4.45
C ALA A 156 4.92 -3.58 -4.87
N ALA A 157 4.38 -4.50 -4.10
CA ALA A 157 3.00 -4.94 -4.24
C ALA A 157 2.38 -5.26 -2.87
N LYS A 158 1.08 -5.01 -2.74
CA LYS A 158 0.28 -5.35 -1.57
C LYS A 158 -1.03 -6.01 -2.02
N PHE A 159 -1.40 -7.12 -1.40
CA PHE A 159 -2.70 -7.75 -1.52
C PHE A 159 -3.58 -7.35 -0.33
N GLU A 160 -4.74 -6.76 -0.63
CA GLU A 160 -5.70 -6.30 0.36
C GLU A 160 -6.67 -7.44 0.77
N ALA A 161 -6.15 -8.44 1.47
CA ALA A 161 -6.87 -9.67 1.83
C ALA A 161 -8.14 -9.47 2.68
N THR A 162 -8.30 -8.31 3.33
CA THR A 162 -9.43 -8.00 4.22
C THR A 162 -10.28 -6.84 3.73
N ALA A 163 -10.01 -6.32 2.52
CA ALA A 163 -10.77 -5.23 1.92
C ALA A 163 -11.35 -5.68 0.57
N ASP A 164 -11.11 -4.94 -0.50
CA ASP A 164 -11.72 -5.21 -1.80
C ASP A 164 -11.04 -6.32 -2.61
N HIS A 165 -10.03 -6.96 -2.03
CA HIS A 165 -9.22 -8.06 -2.59
C HIS A 165 -8.36 -7.65 -3.79
N ASP A 166 -8.04 -6.38 -3.90
CA ASP A 166 -7.14 -5.89 -4.91
C ASP A 166 -5.68 -6.25 -4.65
N ILE A 167 -4.90 -6.31 -5.72
CA ILE A 167 -3.45 -6.19 -5.64
C ILE A 167 -3.09 -4.76 -6.00
N HIS A 168 -2.57 -4.00 -5.05
CA HIS A 168 -1.96 -2.69 -5.27
C HIS A 168 -0.49 -2.91 -5.67
N ALA A 169 -0.18 -2.75 -6.95
CA ALA A 169 1.18 -2.78 -7.46
C ALA A 169 1.70 -1.36 -7.63
N GLU A 170 2.87 -1.06 -7.09
CA GLU A 170 3.53 0.24 -7.25
C GLU A 170 4.55 0.16 -8.37
N ILE A 171 4.38 1.05 -9.36
CA ILE A 171 5.21 1.15 -10.55
C ILE A 171 6.00 2.45 -10.51
N ALA A 172 7.32 2.33 -10.65
CA ALA A 172 8.24 3.45 -10.65
C ALA A 172 8.93 3.62 -12.00
N GLU A 173 9.44 4.83 -12.28
CA GLU A 173 10.24 5.13 -13.48
C GLU A 173 11.57 4.35 -13.48
N SER A 174 12.10 4.07 -12.29
CA SER A 174 13.39 3.39 -12.09
C SER A 174 13.24 2.27 -11.06
N PRO A 175 14.19 1.32 -10.96
CA PRO A 175 14.13 0.28 -9.93
C PRO A 175 14.48 0.79 -8.53
N LYS A 176 14.55 2.11 -8.29
CA LYS A 176 14.86 2.68 -6.98
C LYS A 176 13.58 3.07 -6.26
N TRP A 177 13.48 2.66 -5.00
CA TRP A 177 12.36 2.99 -4.13
C TRP A 177 12.13 4.49 -4.03
N GLU A 178 13.16 5.32 -4.01
CA GLU A 178 13.04 6.77 -3.78
C GLU A 178 12.49 7.56 -4.97
N THR A 179 12.07 6.88 -6.05
CA THR A 179 11.48 7.55 -7.21
C THR A 179 9.96 7.62 -7.11
N PRO A 180 9.29 8.58 -7.78
CA PRO A 180 7.83 8.65 -7.77
C PRO A 180 7.16 7.36 -8.24
N HIS A 181 6.15 6.89 -7.52
CA HIS A 181 5.38 5.70 -7.85
C HIS A 181 3.98 6.06 -8.37
N VAL A 182 3.43 5.13 -9.15
CA VAL A 182 2.04 5.09 -9.59
C VAL A 182 1.44 3.78 -9.12
N VAL A 183 0.20 3.83 -8.63
CA VAL A 183 -0.53 2.61 -8.28
C VAL A 183 -1.22 2.04 -9.51
N VAL A 184 -0.96 0.75 -9.73
CA VAL A 184 -1.76 -0.13 -10.55
C VAL A 184 -2.59 -0.99 -9.60
N GLU A 185 -3.90 -0.77 -9.55
CA GLU A 185 -4.80 -1.66 -8.82
C GLU A 185 -5.26 -2.79 -9.75
N VAL A 186 -4.98 -4.04 -9.39
CA VAL A 186 -5.46 -5.23 -10.09
C VAL A 186 -6.67 -5.79 -9.34
N PRO A 187 -7.90 -5.64 -9.88
CA PRO A 187 -9.09 -6.14 -9.19
C PRO A 187 -9.11 -7.66 -9.08
N PRO A 188 -9.94 -8.23 -8.19
CA PRO A 188 -10.17 -9.67 -8.11
C PRO A 188 -11.08 -10.17 -9.24
N GLY A 189 -11.15 -11.49 -9.37
CA GLY A 189 -12.06 -12.18 -10.26
C GLY A 189 -11.42 -12.70 -11.56
N PRO A 190 -12.18 -13.51 -12.32
CA PRO A 190 -11.65 -14.26 -13.46
C PRO A 190 -11.13 -13.35 -14.58
N ALA A 191 -11.77 -12.19 -14.79
CA ALA A 191 -11.39 -11.21 -15.82
C ALA A 191 -9.95 -10.69 -15.69
N TYR A 192 -9.45 -10.65 -14.45
CA TYR A 192 -8.15 -10.09 -14.08
C TYR A 192 -7.14 -11.17 -13.68
N CYS A 193 -7.52 -12.45 -13.77
CA CYS A 193 -6.74 -13.58 -13.29
C CYS A 193 -5.32 -13.61 -13.86
N ASP A 194 -5.16 -13.35 -15.16
CA ASP A 194 -3.85 -13.31 -15.81
C ASP A 194 -2.96 -12.20 -15.24
N ALA A 195 -3.53 -11.01 -15.04
CA ALA A 195 -2.79 -9.88 -14.46
C ALA A 195 -2.40 -10.17 -13.01
N ARG A 196 -3.34 -10.71 -12.20
CA ARG A 196 -3.08 -11.08 -10.80
C ARG A 196 -1.96 -12.11 -10.69
N LYS A 197 -2.05 -13.20 -11.47
CA LYS A 197 -1.03 -14.26 -11.49
C LYS A 197 0.33 -13.72 -11.90
N LYS A 198 0.40 -12.88 -12.95
CA LYS A 198 1.68 -12.28 -13.41
C LYS A 198 2.31 -11.38 -12.37
N VAL A 199 1.54 -10.46 -11.77
CA VAL A 199 2.07 -9.57 -10.73
C VAL A 199 2.51 -10.38 -9.51
N TRP A 200 1.65 -11.27 -9.02
CA TRP A 200 1.97 -12.02 -7.81
C TRP A 200 3.05 -13.09 -8.01
N SER A 201 3.26 -13.61 -9.23
CA SER A 201 4.38 -14.51 -9.48
C SER A 201 5.73 -13.80 -9.39
N LEU A 202 5.80 -12.52 -9.75
CA LEU A 202 7.02 -11.71 -9.56
C LEU A 202 7.30 -11.50 -8.08
N VAL A 203 6.27 -11.19 -7.28
CA VAL A 203 6.39 -11.05 -5.82
C VAL A 203 6.85 -12.37 -5.18
N LYS A 204 6.20 -13.48 -5.52
CA LYS A 204 6.54 -14.81 -4.99
C LYS A 204 7.95 -15.27 -5.35
N ALA A 205 8.55 -14.75 -6.42
CA ALA A 205 9.91 -15.10 -6.80
C ALA A 205 10.97 -14.59 -5.81
N GLU A 206 10.66 -13.53 -5.04
CA GLU A 206 11.57 -12.96 -4.03
C GLU A 206 11.21 -13.36 -2.60
N LEU A 207 9.97 -13.81 -2.37
CA LEU A 207 9.55 -14.26 -1.05
C LEU A 207 10.11 -15.66 -0.72
N PRO A 208 10.43 -15.94 0.55
CA PRO A 208 10.73 -17.30 1.00
C PRO A 208 9.61 -18.28 0.65
N ALA A 209 9.97 -19.54 0.42
CA ALA A 209 9.00 -20.61 0.21
C ALA A 209 7.99 -20.66 1.39
N ASN A 210 6.69 -20.70 1.07
CA ASN A 210 5.57 -20.65 2.02
C ASN A 210 5.38 -19.31 2.77
N SER A 211 5.98 -18.21 2.31
CA SER A 211 5.68 -16.89 2.84
C SER A 211 4.18 -16.59 2.72
N THR A 212 3.60 -16.08 3.81
CA THR A 212 2.22 -15.60 3.89
C THR A 212 2.14 -14.08 3.81
N SER A 213 3.25 -13.40 3.49
CA SER A 213 3.26 -11.95 3.41
C SER A 213 2.32 -11.48 2.30
N ALA A 214 1.39 -10.61 2.67
CA ALA A 214 0.49 -9.95 1.74
C ALA A 214 1.10 -8.64 1.20
N ILE A 215 2.32 -8.30 1.57
CA ILE A 215 3.02 -7.09 1.12
C ILE A 215 4.49 -7.38 0.88
N HIS A 216 5.05 -6.83 -0.19
CA HIS A 216 6.46 -6.99 -0.50
C HIS A 216 6.98 -5.75 -1.21
N VAL A 217 8.16 -5.30 -0.80
CA VAL A 217 8.95 -4.29 -1.51
C VAL A 217 10.04 -5.05 -2.23
N MET A 218 10.13 -4.86 -3.55
CA MET A 218 10.96 -5.71 -4.41
C MET A 218 12.44 -5.43 -4.18
N GLU A 219 13.24 -6.46 -3.96
CA GLU A 219 14.70 -6.38 -3.83
C GLU A 219 15.36 -6.19 -5.21
N THR A 220 14.83 -6.86 -6.24
CA THR A 220 15.26 -6.72 -7.63
C THR A 220 14.06 -6.33 -8.51
N PRO A 221 13.63 -5.04 -8.48
CA PRO A 221 12.45 -4.58 -9.20
C PRO A 221 12.47 -4.97 -10.69
N PRO A 222 11.55 -5.83 -11.16
CA PRO A 222 11.50 -6.23 -12.56
C PRO A 222 10.89 -5.12 -13.42
N LYS A 223 11.40 -4.97 -14.64
CA LYS A 223 10.78 -4.08 -15.63
C LYS A 223 9.44 -4.67 -16.10
N VAL A 224 8.40 -3.86 -16.12
CA VAL A 224 7.04 -4.26 -16.49
C VAL A 224 6.43 -3.29 -17.49
N ARG A 225 5.49 -3.82 -18.28
CA ARG A 225 4.63 -3.05 -19.19
C ARG A 225 3.17 -3.38 -18.89
N ILE A 226 2.38 -2.37 -18.54
CA ILE A 226 1.01 -2.56 -18.06
C ILE A 226 0.07 -1.73 -18.93
N THR A 227 -0.96 -2.36 -19.50
CA THR A 227 -2.03 -1.65 -20.20
C THR A 227 -3.30 -1.65 -19.37
N GLY A 228 -3.87 -0.48 -19.14
CA GLY A 228 -5.02 -0.32 -18.26
C GLY A 228 -5.86 0.90 -18.56
N TYR A 229 -7.02 0.96 -17.93
CA TYR A 229 -7.90 2.11 -17.93
C TYR A 229 -7.46 3.13 -16.89
N VAL A 230 -7.54 4.41 -17.25
CA VAL A 230 -7.34 5.49 -16.29
C VAL A 230 -8.45 5.47 -15.25
N PHE A 231 -8.06 5.53 -13.98
CA PHE A 231 -8.97 5.56 -12.85
C PHE A 231 -8.59 6.67 -11.88
N LEU A 232 -9.61 7.23 -11.22
CA LEU A 232 -9.43 8.20 -10.15
C LEU A 232 -10.00 7.61 -8.87
N ASP A 233 -9.13 7.36 -7.89
CA ASP A 233 -9.52 6.93 -6.55
C ASP A 233 -9.88 8.13 -5.67
N SER A 234 -11.05 8.68 -5.93
CA SER A 234 -11.56 9.86 -5.22
C SER A 234 -12.01 9.57 -3.78
N ALA A 235 -11.96 8.32 -3.32
CA ALA A 235 -12.38 7.97 -1.96
C ALA A 235 -11.50 8.62 -0.88
N HIS A 236 -10.28 9.04 -1.24
CA HIS A 236 -9.31 9.66 -0.31
C HIS A 236 -9.44 11.19 -0.18
N GLY A 237 -10.58 11.77 -0.59
CA GLY A 237 -11.05 13.07 -0.11
C GLY A 237 -10.23 14.31 -0.51
N SER A 238 -9.34 14.21 -1.52
CA SER A 238 -8.62 15.37 -2.04
C SER A 238 -9.21 15.92 -3.33
N THR A 239 -8.97 17.19 -3.64
CA THR A 239 -9.18 17.80 -4.96
C THR A 239 -7.89 18.06 -5.72
N LYS A 240 -6.73 17.82 -5.10
CA LYS A 240 -5.40 17.92 -5.73
C LYS A 240 -4.94 16.54 -6.19
N PHE A 241 -5.77 15.88 -7.01
CA PHE A 241 -5.67 14.45 -7.30
C PHE A 241 -4.31 14.04 -7.85
N CYS A 242 -3.60 14.85 -8.63
CA CYS A 242 -2.28 14.47 -9.15
C CYS A 242 -1.11 14.72 -8.17
N LYS A 243 -1.34 15.37 -7.02
CA LYS A 243 -0.26 15.82 -6.12
C LYS A 243 -0.27 15.20 -4.73
N THR A 244 -1.36 14.55 -4.34
CA THR A 244 -1.43 13.87 -3.04
C THR A 244 -1.82 12.42 -3.23
N SER A 245 -1.18 11.53 -2.48
CA SER A 245 -1.56 10.12 -2.39
C SER A 245 -2.80 9.92 -1.53
N GLY A 246 -3.27 10.92 -0.79
CA GLY A 246 -4.34 10.73 0.20
C GLY A 246 -3.96 9.73 1.31
N GLY A 247 -2.65 9.54 1.55
CA GLY A 247 -2.14 8.53 2.49
C GLY A 247 -2.02 7.13 1.88
N ARG A 248 -2.26 6.97 0.58
CA ARG A 248 -2.11 5.71 -0.15
C ARG A 248 -0.66 5.35 -0.39
N GLY A 249 -0.44 4.06 -0.63
CA GLY A 249 0.85 3.48 -0.95
C GLY A 249 1.50 2.74 0.20
N ILE A 250 2.49 1.95 -0.16
CA ILE A 250 3.30 1.12 0.70
C ILE A 250 4.34 2.00 1.36
N HIS A 251 4.48 1.84 2.67
CA HIS A 251 5.50 2.55 3.45
C HIS A 251 6.72 1.65 3.61
N HIS A 252 7.89 2.16 3.25
CA HIS A 252 9.17 1.46 3.40
C HIS A 252 10.23 2.44 3.91
N ASN A 253 10.98 2.01 4.92
CA ASN A 253 11.99 2.83 5.61
C ASN A 253 11.48 4.23 6.01
N GLY A 254 10.22 4.30 6.47
CA GLY A 254 9.60 5.55 6.90
C GLY A 254 9.14 6.49 5.78
N THR A 255 9.21 6.07 4.52
CA THR A 255 8.80 6.87 3.35
C THR A 255 7.71 6.18 2.53
N GLN A 256 6.95 6.98 1.78
CA GLN A 256 5.94 6.56 0.82
C GLN A 256 6.12 7.42 -0.43
N GLN A 257 5.95 6.83 -1.62
CA GLN A 257 6.43 7.42 -2.87
C GLN A 257 5.37 7.50 -3.98
N VAL A 258 4.18 6.95 -3.76
CA VAL A 258 3.02 7.14 -4.68
C VAL A 258 2.69 8.62 -4.76
N ILE A 259 2.59 9.11 -5.98
CA ILE A 259 2.18 10.48 -6.27
C ILE A 259 0.79 10.45 -6.90
N GLY A 260 -0.15 11.12 -6.24
CA GLY A 260 -1.51 11.29 -6.73
C GLY A 260 -2.46 10.13 -6.40
N LEU A 261 -3.73 10.34 -6.74
CA LEU A 261 -4.87 9.43 -6.63
C LEU A 261 -5.30 8.87 -7.99
N TRP A 262 -4.53 9.18 -9.04
CA TRP A 262 -4.74 8.61 -10.37
C TRP A 262 -4.05 7.27 -10.47
N GLU A 263 -4.81 6.27 -10.88
CA GLU A 263 -4.39 4.87 -10.92
C GLU A 263 -4.61 4.28 -12.30
N VAL A 264 -3.95 3.15 -12.54
CA VAL A 264 -4.15 2.33 -13.73
C VAL A 264 -4.84 1.03 -13.31
N HIS A 265 -6.01 0.76 -13.88
CA HIS A 265 -6.70 -0.52 -13.67
C HIS A 265 -6.51 -1.40 -14.91
N PRO A 266 -5.83 -2.56 -14.84
CA PRO A 266 -5.51 -3.36 -16.03
C PRO A 266 -6.72 -3.66 -16.91
N VAL A 267 -6.53 -3.65 -18.23
CA VAL A 267 -7.59 -4.11 -19.15
C VAL A 267 -7.76 -5.63 -18.95
N PRO A 268 -8.98 -6.13 -18.67
CA PRO A 268 -9.20 -7.56 -18.48
C PRO A 268 -8.90 -8.36 -19.76
N THR A 269 -8.33 -9.56 -19.59
CA THR A 269 -7.89 -10.41 -20.71
C THR A 269 -9.00 -11.30 -21.26
N SER A 270 -10.02 -11.62 -20.46
CA SER A 270 -11.23 -12.34 -20.90
C SER A 270 -12.44 -11.40 -20.99
N ALA A 271 -13.36 -11.73 -21.90
CA ALA A 271 -14.71 -11.18 -21.87
C ALA A 271 -15.43 -11.81 -20.66
N ASN A 272 -16.04 -10.98 -19.82
CA ASN A 272 -16.97 -11.44 -18.78
C ASN A 272 -18.27 -11.94 -19.41
#